data_AF-A0A2V7N4S0-F1
#
_entry.id   AF-A0A2V7N4S0-F1
#
_cell.length_a   1.000
_cell.length_b   1.000
_cell.length_c   1.000
_cell.angle_alpha   90.00
_cell.angle_beta   90.00
_cell.angle_gamma   90.00
#
_symmetry.space_group_name_H-M   'P 1'
#
loop_
_entity.id
_entity.type
_entity.pdbx_description
1 polymer ?
#
loop_
_entity_poly.entity_id
_entity_poly.type
_entity_poly.pdbx_seq_one_letter_code
_entity_poly.pdbx_strand_id
1 'polypeptide(L)'
;MKGLFGFVAFALAAAMGVVGCSSSSEPSGPHAASVTAVSGDSQVAPTGAQLAFPLSMVLLGSNGTPVQGVTVTWAATPPTGVTLAPLTSTSDANGIVTTNVTAGATPDTVTISATVPGVQQAVLFHTLVVNPCQYLAPASVGQTINAALATTDCNYQGNGYYYDFYLLGLPTGQQSVRITMNSTAFDTYVDLWNASGPYVGFDDDSVLQQVQNSELDIILPGDNYIIGANSFDRLRTGAYSINVATRSATLNGCRQVWVTRGVSLNDVISAADCADSAATPHHYDVARIIALTGTVLTMSVHSAAMNPAIALYSVSGANYDRTLAVANDDSAAGNTTAFIKYTVPASSVFDVLISGSSPTDSGAYTFDVSSSTTASAAAAAPVRSGRGGWHGGGFTLPTDPVHLTKPKT
;
A
#
# COMPACT_ATOMS: atom_id res chain seq x y z
N MET A 1 56.90 -57.00 -14.52
CA MET A 1 56.69 -56.98 -15.98
C MET A 1 57.23 -55.67 -16.51
N LYS A 2 58.24 -55.73 -17.39
CA LYS A 2 58.77 -54.71 -18.34
C LYS A 2 59.04 -53.31 -17.73
N GLY A 3 60.29 -52.88 -17.49
CA GLY A 3 61.30 -52.50 -18.49
C GLY A 3 60.88 -51.17 -19.16
N LEU A 4 61.65 -50.10 -19.29
CA LEU A 4 63.08 -49.95 -19.55
C LEU A 4 63.47 -48.44 -19.45
N PHE A 5 64.77 -48.21 -19.29
CA PHE A 5 65.57 -46.97 -19.23
C PHE A 5 65.29 -45.85 -20.26
N GLY A 6 65.71 -44.63 -19.92
CA GLY A 6 66.10 -43.62 -20.90
C GLY A 6 66.47 -42.24 -20.33
N PHE A 7 67.72 -42.06 -19.87
CA PHE A 7 68.36 -40.75 -19.76
C PHE A 7 68.75 -40.29 -21.17
N VAL A 8 68.34 -39.08 -21.57
CA VAL A 8 68.91 -38.38 -22.73
C VAL A 8 69.18 -36.93 -22.32
N ALA A 9 70.46 -36.56 -22.28
CA ALA A 9 70.91 -35.18 -22.27
C ALA A 9 71.06 -34.72 -23.73
N PHE A 10 70.48 -33.57 -24.09
CA PHE A 10 70.86 -32.86 -25.31
C PHE A 10 70.78 -31.34 -25.14
N ALA A 11 71.96 -30.74 -25.30
CA ALA A 11 72.30 -29.45 -25.90
C ALA A 11 71.45 -28.20 -25.63
N LEU A 12 72.16 -27.23 -25.04
CA LEU A 12 71.96 -25.79 -25.08
C LEU A 12 71.80 -25.28 -26.53
N ALA A 13 70.71 -24.57 -26.81
CA ALA A 13 70.62 -23.66 -27.95
C ALA A 13 70.03 -22.32 -27.44
N ALA A 14 70.91 -21.32 -27.35
CA ALA A 14 70.52 -19.95 -27.11
C ALA A 14 69.83 -19.40 -28.37
N ALA A 15 68.53 -19.14 -28.28
CA ALA A 15 67.83 -18.29 -29.23
C ALA A 15 67.47 -16.99 -28.51
N MET A 16 68.27 -15.96 -28.74
CA MET A 16 67.88 -14.57 -28.46
C MET A 16 66.73 -14.22 -29.41
N GLY A 17 65.51 -14.54 -28.99
CA GLY A 17 64.31 -13.93 -29.54
C GLY A 17 64.22 -12.52 -28.97
N VAL A 18 64.55 -11.51 -29.77
CA VAL A 18 64.14 -10.14 -29.52
C VAL A 18 62.61 -10.15 -29.55
N VAL A 19 61.99 -10.32 -28.39
CA VAL A 19 60.59 -9.95 -28.21
C VAL A 19 60.59 -8.44 -28.29
N GLY A 20 60.31 -7.94 -29.48
CA GLY A 20 59.92 -6.55 -29.66
C GLY A 20 58.76 -6.30 -28.71
N CYS A 21 58.93 -5.32 -27.81
CA CYS A 21 57.82 -4.76 -27.06
C CYS A 21 56.76 -4.33 -28.07
N SER A 22 55.73 -5.14 -28.25
CA SER A 22 54.45 -4.63 -28.73
C SER A 22 53.93 -3.77 -27.58
N SER A 23 54.26 -2.48 -27.61
CA SER A 23 53.52 -1.48 -26.86
C SER A 23 52.11 -1.49 -27.42
N SER A 24 51.26 -2.40 -26.93
CA SER A 24 49.84 -2.16 -26.91
C SER A 24 49.69 -0.81 -26.22
N SER A 25 49.18 0.17 -26.94
CA SER A 25 48.80 1.45 -26.39
C SER A 25 47.74 1.19 -25.33
N GLU A 26 48.16 0.92 -24.10
CA GLU A 26 47.31 1.00 -22.92
C GLU A 26 46.62 2.36 -23.01
N PRO A 27 45.28 2.41 -22.92
CA PRO A 27 44.60 3.67 -23.08
C PRO A 27 45.16 4.65 -22.04
N SER A 28 45.50 5.88 -22.43
CA SER A 28 46.04 6.85 -21.49
C SER A 28 44.90 7.35 -20.59
N GLY A 29 44.79 6.82 -19.36
CA GLY A 29 43.77 7.19 -18.39
C GLY A 29 43.61 6.16 -17.25
N PRO A 30 42.78 6.43 -16.24
CA PRO A 30 42.38 5.44 -15.25
C PRO A 30 41.52 4.34 -15.92
N HIS A 31 41.79 3.08 -15.61
CA HIS A 31 41.07 1.92 -16.15
C HIS A 31 40.59 0.98 -15.06
N ALA A 32 39.36 0.49 -15.22
CA ALA A 32 38.84 -0.60 -14.43
C ALA A 32 39.19 -1.94 -15.08
N ALA A 33 39.60 -2.92 -14.27
CA ALA A 33 39.76 -4.30 -14.69
C ALA A 33 38.49 -5.13 -14.40
N SER A 34 37.69 -4.73 -13.41
CA SER A 34 36.47 -5.43 -13.02
C SER A 34 35.47 -4.51 -12.33
N VAL A 35 34.26 -5.02 -12.12
CA VAL A 35 33.17 -4.36 -11.38
C VAL A 35 32.71 -5.27 -10.25
N THR A 36 32.40 -4.69 -9.10
CA THR A 36 31.77 -5.39 -7.96
C THR A 36 30.65 -4.54 -7.35
N ALA A 37 29.90 -5.13 -6.41
CA ALA A 37 28.87 -4.47 -5.61
C ALA A 37 27.85 -3.67 -6.46
N VAL A 38 27.04 -4.40 -7.23
CA VAL A 38 25.95 -3.85 -8.04
C VAL A 38 24.72 -3.64 -7.16
N SER A 39 24.14 -2.44 -7.17
CA SER A 39 22.96 -2.07 -6.38
C SER A 39 21.94 -1.29 -7.21
N GLY A 40 20.66 -1.42 -6.87
CA GLY A 40 19.54 -0.83 -7.59
C GLY A 40 19.01 -1.68 -8.75
N ASP A 41 19.46 -2.93 -8.90
CA ASP A 41 18.90 -3.86 -9.89
C ASP A 41 17.51 -4.39 -9.48
N SER A 42 16.75 -4.88 -10.46
CA SER A 42 15.43 -5.52 -10.30
C SER A 42 14.39 -4.64 -9.60
N GLN A 43 14.42 -3.34 -9.87
CA GLN A 43 13.46 -2.39 -9.31
C GLN A 43 12.14 -2.36 -10.10
N VAL A 44 11.06 -2.05 -9.40
CA VAL A 44 9.74 -1.83 -10.02
C VAL A 44 9.33 -0.39 -9.75
N ALA A 45 8.83 0.30 -10.77
CA ALA A 45 8.30 1.65 -10.64
C ALA A 45 7.08 1.85 -11.55
N PRO A 46 6.08 2.62 -11.15
CA PRO A 46 5.02 3.01 -12.06
C PRO A 46 5.54 3.98 -13.13
N THR A 47 4.84 4.07 -14.26
CA THR A 47 5.19 5.01 -15.35
C THR A 47 5.39 6.43 -14.83
N GLY A 48 6.45 7.11 -15.28
CA GLY A 48 6.77 8.48 -14.88
C GLY A 48 7.44 8.65 -13.51
N ALA A 49 7.44 7.64 -12.64
CA ALA A 49 8.06 7.73 -11.32
C ALA A 49 9.58 7.50 -11.36
N GLN A 50 10.30 8.09 -10.41
CA GLN A 50 11.70 7.79 -10.17
C GLN A 50 11.84 6.45 -9.43
N LEU A 51 12.85 5.66 -9.79
CA LEU A 51 13.19 4.43 -9.06
C LEU A 51 13.62 4.78 -7.63
N ALA A 52 13.25 3.92 -6.68
CA ALA A 52 13.49 4.15 -5.25
C ALA A 52 14.99 4.26 -4.90
N PHE A 53 15.82 3.50 -5.62
CA PHE A 53 17.27 3.50 -5.45
C PHE A 53 17.96 3.88 -6.76
N PRO A 54 19.00 4.72 -6.73
CA PRO A 54 19.86 4.91 -7.89
C PRO A 54 20.59 3.60 -8.23
N LEU A 55 20.91 3.42 -9.51
CA LEU A 55 21.80 2.34 -9.92
C LEU A 55 23.22 2.70 -9.50
N SER A 56 23.95 1.75 -8.94
CA SER A 56 25.34 1.97 -8.55
C SER A 56 26.19 0.71 -8.66
N MET A 57 27.50 0.91 -8.86
CA MET A 57 28.49 -0.16 -8.90
C MET A 57 29.89 0.37 -8.54
N VAL A 58 30.77 -0.52 -8.08
CA VAL A 58 32.15 -0.20 -7.71
C VAL A 58 33.11 -0.72 -8.79
N LEU A 59 33.95 0.17 -9.31
CA LEU A 59 34.98 -0.13 -10.30
C LEU A 59 36.31 -0.45 -9.62
N LEU A 60 36.91 -1.58 -9.97
CA LEU A 60 38.16 -2.07 -9.39
C LEU A 60 39.27 -2.20 -10.45
N GLY A 61 40.50 -1.92 -10.04
CA GLY A 61 41.70 -2.14 -10.84
C GLY A 61 42.13 -3.60 -10.80
N SER A 62 43.23 -3.93 -11.50
CA SER A 62 43.77 -5.29 -11.58
C SER A 62 44.27 -5.84 -10.23
N ASN A 63 44.59 -4.96 -9.29
CA ASN A 63 44.98 -5.25 -7.91
C ASN A 63 43.78 -5.38 -6.95
N GLY A 64 42.54 -5.25 -7.45
CA GLY A 64 41.33 -5.29 -6.64
C GLY A 64 41.04 -4.02 -5.83
N THR A 65 41.77 -2.92 -6.04
CA THR A 65 41.51 -1.65 -5.36
C THR A 65 40.53 -0.78 -6.16
N PRO A 66 39.70 0.05 -5.51
CA PRO A 66 38.85 1.00 -6.22
C PRO A 66 39.64 1.95 -7.12
N VAL A 67 39.09 2.27 -8.30
CA VAL A 67 39.72 3.17 -9.28
C VAL A 67 38.85 4.40 -9.48
N GLN A 68 39.42 5.56 -9.21
CA GLN A 68 38.80 6.86 -9.44
C GLN A 68 39.01 7.35 -10.88
N GLY A 69 38.06 8.11 -11.41
CA GLY A 69 38.20 8.83 -12.67
C GLY A 69 37.81 8.03 -13.92
N VAL A 70 37.29 6.81 -13.77
CA VAL A 70 36.84 5.98 -14.90
C VAL A 70 35.44 6.45 -15.31
N THR A 71 35.27 6.77 -16.59
CA THR A 71 33.96 7.15 -17.15
C THR A 71 33.16 5.92 -17.56
N VAL A 72 31.93 5.84 -17.08
CA VAL A 72 30.92 4.82 -17.42
C VAL A 72 29.81 5.46 -18.24
N THR A 73 29.39 4.76 -19.28
CA THR A 73 28.26 5.17 -20.13
C THR A 73 27.05 4.28 -19.85
N TRP A 74 25.90 4.91 -19.59
CA TRP A 74 24.64 4.23 -19.32
C TRP A 74 23.72 4.30 -20.55
N ALA A 75 23.04 3.20 -20.86
CA ALA A 75 22.05 3.14 -21.92
C ALA A 75 20.87 2.26 -21.51
N ALA A 76 19.68 2.53 -22.05
CA ALA A 76 18.47 1.75 -21.78
C ALA A 76 17.95 1.07 -23.05
N THR A 77 17.36 -0.11 -22.88
CA THR A 77 16.64 -0.84 -23.92
C THR A 77 15.26 -1.24 -23.38
N PRO A 78 14.15 -0.77 -23.99
CA PRO A 78 14.12 0.24 -25.06
C PRO A 78 14.61 1.63 -24.58
N PRO A 79 15.17 2.48 -25.48
CA PRO A 79 15.73 3.79 -25.09
C PRO A 79 14.73 4.75 -24.45
N THR A 80 13.44 4.61 -24.76
CA THR A 80 12.35 5.43 -24.19
C THR A 80 11.72 4.80 -22.94
N GLY A 81 12.16 3.60 -22.55
CA GLY A 81 11.63 2.87 -21.40
C GLY A 81 11.96 3.55 -20.07
N VAL A 82 13.08 4.28 -20.00
CA VAL A 82 13.48 5.10 -18.84
C VAL A 82 14.28 6.32 -19.30
N THR A 83 14.31 7.34 -18.46
CA THR A 83 15.29 8.44 -18.54
C THR A 83 16.40 8.21 -17.52
N LEU A 84 17.65 8.35 -17.94
CA LEU A 84 18.84 8.16 -17.11
C LEU A 84 19.50 9.51 -16.83
N ALA A 85 19.81 9.79 -15.57
CA ALA A 85 20.41 11.04 -15.14
C ALA A 85 21.49 10.82 -14.06
N PRO A 86 22.79 10.91 -14.41
CA PRO A 86 23.34 11.24 -15.73
C PRO A 86 23.46 10.02 -16.69
N LEU A 87 23.58 10.29 -18.00
CA LEU A 87 23.89 9.26 -19.02
C LEU A 87 25.36 8.80 -19.02
N THR A 88 26.24 9.59 -18.39
CA THR A 88 27.62 9.21 -18.13
C THR A 88 27.99 9.57 -16.70
N SER A 89 28.70 8.68 -16.01
CA SER A 89 29.16 8.90 -14.63
C SER A 89 30.66 8.65 -14.55
N THR A 90 31.37 9.41 -13.73
CA THR A 90 32.80 9.21 -13.47
C THR A 90 32.97 8.63 -12.07
N SER A 91 33.81 7.59 -11.91
CA SER A 91 34.01 6.97 -10.60
C SER A 91 34.67 7.91 -9.61
N ASP A 92 34.15 7.92 -8.38
CA ASP A 92 34.69 8.73 -7.28
C ASP A 92 35.95 8.10 -6.64
N ALA A 93 36.44 8.69 -5.54
CA ALA A 93 37.62 8.18 -4.83
C ALA A 93 37.44 6.75 -4.25
N ASN A 94 36.19 6.32 -4.07
CA ASN A 94 35.82 4.96 -3.64
C ASN A 94 35.52 4.04 -4.84
N GLY A 95 35.77 4.50 -6.07
CA GLY A 95 35.49 3.77 -7.30
C GLY A 95 34.00 3.65 -7.62
N ILE A 96 33.12 4.41 -6.95
CA ILE A 96 31.67 4.30 -7.12
C ILE A 96 31.21 5.15 -8.30
N VAL A 97 30.33 4.60 -9.13
CA VAL A 97 29.53 5.34 -10.11
C VAL A 97 28.04 5.18 -9.81
N THR A 98 27.26 6.22 -10.09
CA THR A 98 25.81 6.22 -9.86
C THR A 98 25.05 6.85 -11.02
N THR A 99 23.82 6.38 -11.29
CA THR A 99 22.84 7.09 -12.12
C THR A 99 21.43 6.96 -11.54
N ASN A 100 20.63 8.03 -11.64
CA ASN A 100 19.21 8.00 -11.31
C ASN A 100 18.40 7.56 -12.53
N VAL A 101 17.29 6.88 -12.27
CA VAL A 101 16.41 6.33 -13.31
C VAL A 101 14.99 6.82 -13.08
N THR A 102 14.38 7.40 -14.10
CA THR A 102 12.96 7.76 -14.12
C THR A 102 12.24 6.88 -15.13
N ALA A 103 11.19 6.19 -14.71
CA ALA A 103 10.37 5.33 -15.55
C ALA A 103 9.75 6.10 -16.71
N GLY A 104 9.73 5.48 -17.90
CA GLY A 104 9.06 6.02 -19.08
C GLY A 104 7.54 6.02 -18.96
N ALA A 105 6.87 6.43 -20.04
CA ALA A 105 5.42 6.58 -20.09
C ALA A 105 4.65 5.28 -20.41
N THR A 106 5.35 4.18 -20.69
CA THR A 106 4.73 2.91 -21.10
C THR A 106 5.20 1.78 -20.20
N PRO A 107 4.29 0.96 -19.66
CA PRO A 107 4.66 -0.25 -18.93
C PRO A 107 5.48 -1.19 -19.81
N ASP A 108 6.66 -1.58 -19.34
CA ASP A 108 7.58 -2.47 -20.05
C ASP A 108 8.65 -3.01 -19.10
N THR A 109 9.33 -4.08 -19.51
CA THR A 109 10.61 -4.48 -18.89
C THR A 109 11.74 -3.74 -19.58
N VAL A 110 12.54 -3.00 -18.81
CA VAL A 110 13.66 -2.21 -19.31
C VAL A 110 14.96 -2.80 -18.82
N THR A 111 15.89 -3.03 -19.76
CA THR A 111 17.28 -3.39 -19.44
C THR A 111 18.16 -2.16 -19.57
N ILE A 112 18.93 -1.85 -18.53
CA ILE A 112 19.87 -0.73 -18.48
C ILE A 112 21.29 -1.30 -18.49
N SER A 113 22.09 -0.92 -19.48
CA SER A 113 23.48 -1.35 -19.62
C SER A 113 24.44 -0.25 -19.16
N ALA A 114 25.41 -0.63 -18.33
CA ALA A 114 26.53 0.20 -17.94
C ALA A 114 27.80 -0.30 -18.66
N THR A 115 28.30 0.49 -19.59
CA THR A 115 29.51 0.18 -20.36
C THR A 115 30.72 0.80 -19.66
N VAL A 116 31.68 -0.04 -19.28
CA VAL A 116 32.90 0.36 -18.57
C VAL A 116 34.11 0.08 -19.47
N PRO A 117 34.93 1.08 -19.80
CA PRO A 117 36.18 0.86 -20.52
C PRO A 117 37.08 -0.15 -19.79
N GLY A 118 37.63 -1.13 -20.54
CA GLY A 118 38.47 -2.19 -19.99
C GLY A 118 37.71 -3.43 -19.49
N VAL A 119 36.38 -3.36 -19.35
CA VAL A 119 35.55 -4.51 -18.95
C VAL A 119 34.80 -5.03 -20.17
N GLN A 120 35.00 -6.32 -20.51
CA GLN A 120 34.50 -6.90 -21.77
C GLN A 120 32.97 -6.99 -21.85
N GLN A 121 32.29 -7.21 -20.73
CA GLN A 121 30.84 -7.32 -20.67
C GLN A 121 30.25 -6.11 -19.96
N ALA A 122 29.19 -5.54 -20.54
CA ALA A 122 28.42 -4.50 -19.88
C ALA A 122 27.72 -5.06 -18.64
N VAL A 123 27.65 -4.26 -17.58
CA VAL A 123 26.85 -4.59 -16.39
C VAL A 123 25.40 -4.28 -16.72
N LEU A 124 24.50 -5.22 -16.45
CA LEU A 124 23.07 -5.08 -16.74
C LEU A 124 22.28 -4.87 -15.46
N PHE A 125 21.34 -3.95 -15.52
CA PHE A 125 20.28 -3.75 -14.55
C PHE A 125 18.93 -3.95 -15.24
N HIS A 126 17.94 -4.36 -14.48
CA HIS A 126 16.60 -4.67 -14.92
C HIS A 126 15.61 -3.85 -14.10
N THR A 127 14.65 -3.28 -14.81
CA THR A 127 13.57 -2.51 -14.21
C THR A 127 12.26 -2.96 -14.82
N LEU A 128 11.24 -3.14 -13.99
CA LEU A 128 9.88 -3.33 -14.47
C LEU A 128 9.11 -2.01 -14.31
N VAL A 129 8.75 -1.40 -15.43
CA VAL A 129 7.83 -0.26 -15.46
C VAL A 129 6.41 -0.80 -15.51
N VAL A 130 5.56 -0.40 -14.56
CA VAL A 130 4.18 -0.90 -14.45
C VAL A 130 3.15 0.21 -14.61
N ASN A 131 1.90 -0.18 -14.84
CA ASN A 131 0.78 0.75 -14.78
C ASN A 131 0.63 1.27 -13.33
N PRO A 132 0.53 2.59 -13.08
CA PRO A 132 0.35 3.15 -11.75
C PRO A 132 -0.90 2.62 -11.03
N CYS A 133 -1.96 2.28 -11.78
CA CYS A 133 -3.18 1.67 -11.22
C CYS A 133 -2.99 0.22 -10.73
N GLN A 134 -1.85 -0.39 -10.98
CA GLN A 134 -1.50 -1.76 -10.57
C GLN A 134 -0.28 -1.78 -9.64
N TYR A 135 0.35 -0.63 -9.42
CA TYR A 135 1.49 -0.50 -8.52
C TYR A 135 0.99 -0.34 -7.09
N LEU A 136 1.50 -1.19 -6.19
CA LEU A 136 1.23 -1.09 -4.76
C LEU A 136 2.53 -0.79 -4.03
N ALA A 137 2.71 0.46 -3.62
CA ALA A 137 3.83 0.82 -2.77
C ALA A 137 3.65 0.19 -1.37
N PRO A 138 4.72 -0.27 -0.70
CA PRO A 138 4.58 -0.83 0.64
C PRO A 138 4.21 0.25 1.66
N ALA A 139 3.26 -0.08 2.55
CA ALA A 139 2.95 0.68 3.75
C ALA A 139 3.03 -0.22 4.99
N SER A 140 3.36 0.37 6.13
CA SER A 140 3.44 -0.31 7.41
C SER A 140 2.90 0.54 8.55
N VAL A 141 2.38 -0.11 9.58
CA VAL A 141 1.96 0.57 10.80
C VAL A 141 3.18 1.25 11.46
N GLY A 142 3.02 2.48 11.91
CA GLY A 142 4.07 3.34 12.45
C GLY A 142 4.86 4.12 11.40
N GLN A 143 4.61 3.90 10.11
CA GLN A 143 5.28 4.62 9.01
C GLN A 143 4.53 5.90 8.66
N THR A 144 5.29 6.98 8.42
CA THR A 144 4.82 8.15 7.69
C THR A 144 5.36 8.08 6.26
N ILE A 145 4.47 8.17 5.28
CA ILE A 145 4.78 8.19 3.86
C ILE A 145 4.58 9.63 3.38
N ASN A 146 5.60 10.20 2.73
CA ASN A 146 5.50 11.49 2.06
C ASN A 146 5.53 11.25 0.56
N ALA A 147 4.53 11.75 -0.16
CA ALA A 147 4.35 11.54 -1.59
C ALA A 147 3.64 12.75 -2.22
N ALA A 148 3.30 12.67 -3.50
CA ALA A 148 2.55 13.71 -4.19
C ALA A 148 1.67 13.11 -5.27
N LEU A 149 0.42 13.55 -5.34
CA LEU A 149 -0.44 13.25 -6.48
C LEU A 149 0.07 14.02 -7.70
N ALA A 150 0.25 13.34 -8.82
CA ALA A 150 0.76 13.83 -10.08
C ALA A 150 -0.14 13.37 -11.25
N THR A 151 -0.01 14.06 -12.39
CA THR A 151 -0.78 13.71 -13.60
C THR A 151 -0.35 12.38 -14.23
N THR A 152 0.79 11.84 -13.80
CA THR A 152 1.34 10.54 -14.20
C THR A 152 0.83 9.38 -13.34
N ASP A 153 0.15 9.66 -12.23
CA ASP A 153 -0.35 8.62 -11.34
C ASP A 153 -1.60 7.96 -11.92
N CYS A 154 -2.17 7.01 -11.19
CA CYS A 154 -3.33 6.30 -11.67
C CYS A 154 -4.50 7.27 -11.84
N ASN A 155 -4.85 7.61 -13.08
CA ASN A 155 -6.09 8.32 -13.39
C ASN A 155 -7.20 7.29 -13.60
N TYR A 156 -7.93 7.01 -12.53
CA TYR A 156 -8.91 5.93 -12.54
C TYR A 156 -10.00 6.13 -13.59
N GLN A 157 -10.10 5.21 -14.56
CA GLN A 157 -11.01 5.25 -15.73
C GLN A 157 -10.97 6.56 -16.54
N GLY A 158 -9.93 7.38 -16.38
CA GLY A 158 -9.89 8.71 -16.98
C GLY A 158 -10.87 9.71 -16.35
N ASN A 159 -11.44 9.42 -15.18
CA ASN A 159 -12.42 10.29 -14.51
C ASN A 159 -11.79 11.52 -13.83
N GLY A 160 -10.47 11.62 -13.84
CA GLY A 160 -9.72 12.76 -13.31
C GLY A 160 -9.36 12.66 -11.83
N TYR A 161 -9.50 11.49 -11.20
CA TYR A 161 -8.96 11.28 -9.86
C TYR A 161 -7.63 10.56 -9.97
N TYR A 162 -6.57 11.20 -9.50
CA TYR A 162 -5.24 10.61 -9.41
C TYR A 162 -5.13 9.81 -8.11
N TYR A 163 -4.57 8.61 -8.19
CA TYR A 163 -4.37 7.71 -7.05
C TYR A 163 -2.92 7.27 -6.95
N ASP A 164 -2.44 7.28 -5.72
CA ASP A 164 -1.36 6.41 -5.27
C ASP A 164 -1.95 5.26 -4.44
N PHE A 165 -1.49 4.04 -4.68
CA PHE A 165 -1.94 2.86 -3.94
C PHE A 165 -0.84 2.30 -3.05
N TYR A 166 -1.23 1.94 -1.83
CA TYR A 166 -0.34 1.35 -0.84
C TYR A 166 -0.85 0.01 -0.33
N LEU A 167 0.01 -1.01 -0.33
CA LEU A 167 -0.26 -2.30 0.30
C LEU A 167 0.08 -2.22 1.80
N LEU A 168 -0.95 -2.35 2.63
CA LEU A 168 -0.83 -2.46 4.08
C LEU A 168 -1.03 -3.92 4.50
N GLY A 169 0.04 -4.58 4.91
CA GLY A 169 -0.04 -5.92 5.50
C GLY A 169 -0.26 -5.84 7.00
N LEU A 170 -1.35 -6.45 7.50
CA LEU A 170 -1.67 -6.50 8.92
C LEU A 170 -1.46 -7.91 9.51
N PRO A 171 -0.90 -8.04 10.73
CA PRO A 171 -0.73 -9.33 11.38
C PRO A 171 -2.08 -10.02 11.66
N THR A 172 -2.11 -11.35 11.61
CA THR A 172 -3.31 -12.17 11.90
C THR A 172 -3.96 -11.81 13.24
N GLY A 173 -5.29 -11.87 13.29
CA GLY A 173 -6.09 -11.48 14.46
C GLY A 173 -6.68 -10.07 14.31
N GLN A 174 -7.55 -9.64 15.21
CA GLN A 174 -8.16 -8.31 15.12
C GLN A 174 -7.12 -7.20 15.30
N GLN A 175 -7.22 -6.18 14.47
CA GLN A 175 -6.42 -4.97 14.48
C GLN A 175 -7.32 -3.75 14.66
N SER A 176 -6.75 -2.67 15.20
CA SER A 176 -7.37 -1.35 15.11
C SER A 176 -6.34 -0.32 14.72
N VAL A 177 -6.63 0.39 13.64
CA VAL A 177 -5.71 1.37 13.05
C VAL A 177 -6.43 2.68 12.74
N ARG A 178 -5.64 3.75 12.75
CA ARG A 178 -5.97 5.05 12.21
C ARG A 178 -5.12 5.29 10.97
N ILE A 179 -5.75 5.64 9.85
CA ILE A 179 -5.07 6.08 8.63
C ILE A 179 -5.38 7.57 8.45
N THR A 180 -4.37 8.42 8.58
CA THR A 180 -4.51 9.86 8.29
C THR A 180 -3.87 10.21 6.96
N MET A 181 -4.52 11.09 6.21
CA MET A 181 -3.96 11.74 5.03
C MET A 181 -3.98 13.24 5.25
N ASN A 182 -2.84 13.90 5.05
CA ASN A 182 -2.74 15.35 5.21
C ASN A 182 -2.18 16.00 3.95
N SER A 183 -2.83 17.07 3.50
CA SER A 183 -2.36 17.91 2.39
C SER A 183 -2.71 19.37 2.65
N THR A 184 -1.81 20.28 2.27
CA THR A 184 -2.11 21.71 2.22
C THR A 184 -2.46 22.17 0.80
N ALA A 185 -2.41 21.26 -0.19
CA ALA A 185 -2.59 21.58 -1.60
C ALA A 185 -3.98 21.21 -2.14
N PHE A 186 -4.66 20.29 -1.48
CA PHE A 186 -5.98 19.79 -1.87
C PHE A 186 -6.70 19.18 -0.68
N ASP A 187 -8.02 19.07 -0.83
CA ASP A 187 -8.91 18.33 0.05
C ASP A 187 -8.70 16.82 -0.15
N THR A 188 -8.21 16.14 0.89
CA THR A 188 -7.73 14.76 0.79
C THR A 188 -8.88 13.77 0.82
N TYR A 189 -8.69 12.60 0.23
CA TYR A 189 -9.64 11.51 0.36
C TYR A 189 -8.86 10.19 0.43
N VAL A 190 -9.28 9.31 1.34
CA VAL A 190 -8.68 8.00 1.55
C VAL A 190 -9.74 6.94 1.30
N ASP A 191 -9.41 6.00 0.41
CA ASP A 191 -10.15 4.76 0.24
C ASP A 191 -9.39 3.60 0.89
N LEU A 192 -10.12 2.63 1.45
CA LEU A 192 -9.56 1.39 1.97
C LEU A 192 -10.29 0.17 1.39
N TRP A 193 -9.53 -0.76 0.83
CA TRP A 193 -10.01 -2.08 0.42
C TRP A 193 -9.27 -3.18 1.16
N ASN A 194 -9.91 -4.31 1.39
CA ASN A 194 -9.19 -5.55 1.61
C ASN A 194 -8.69 -6.06 0.25
N ALA A 195 -7.43 -6.52 0.17
CA ALA A 195 -6.82 -6.98 -1.08
C ALA A 195 -7.57 -8.16 -1.72
N SER A 196 -8.29 -8.96 -0.91
CA SER A 196 -9.17 -10.04 -1.34
C SER A 196 -10.51 -9.56 -1.91
N GLY A 197 -10.82 -8.27 -1.85
CA GLY A 197 -11.87 -7.70 -2.70
C GLY A 197 -12.84 -6.68 -2.08
N PRO A 198 -13.31 -6.79 -0.83
CA PRO A 198 -14.33 -5.86 -0.38
C PRO A 198 -13.73 -4.47 -0.20
N TYR A 199 -14.47 -3.46 -0.65
CA TYR A 199 -14.29 -2.09 -0.21
C TYR A 199 -14.72 -2.00 1.26
N VAL A 200 -13.86 -1.41 2.09
CA VAL A 200 -13.93 -1.54 3.54
C VAL A 200 -14.32 -0.23 4.21
N GLY A 201 -13.83 0.90 3.69
CA GLY A 201 -14.16 2.21 4.23
C GLY A 201 -13.49 3.33 3.46
N PHE A 202 -13.86 4.56 3.83
CA PHE A 202 -13.27 5.77 3.30
C PHE A 202 -13.44 6.92 4.29
N ASP A 203 -12.66 7.98 4.08
CA ASP A 203 -12.83 9.25 4.78
C ASP A 203 -12.29 10.38 3.88
N ASP A 204 -12.94 11.53 3.92
CA ASP A 204 -12.52 12.77 3.26
C ASP A 204 -12.23 13.87 4.28
N ASP A 205 -13.11 14.05 5.25
CA ASP A 205 -12.97 15.05 6.32
C ASP A 205 -12.81 14.41 7.72
N SER A 206 -11.66 14.65 8.36
CA SER A 206 -11.42 14.27 9.77
C SER A 206 -12.35 14.99 10.73
N VAL A 207 -12.74 16.22 10.39
CA VAL A 207 -13.82 16.99 11.02
C VAL A 207 -14.65 17.61 9.92
N LEU A 208 -15.89 17.12 9.77
CA LEU A 208 -16.83 17.55 8.73
C LEU A 208 -16.85 19.08 8.59
N GLN A 209 -16.57 19.56 7.37
CA GLN A 209 -16.57 20.99 6.99
C GLN A 209 -15.58 21.90 7.74
N GLN A 210 -14.69 21.35 8.57
CA GLN A 210 -13.68 22.12 9.32
C GLN A 210 -12.26 21.75 8.94
N VAL A 211 -12.00 20.46 8.74
CA VAL A 211 -10.67 19.93 8.46
C VAL A 211 -10.75 18.98 7.27
N GLN A 212 -10.27 19.47 6.12
CA GLN A 212 -10.22 18.80 4.81
C GLN A 212 -9.12 17.73 4.69
N ASN A 213 -8.66 17.22 5.83
CA ASN A 213 -7.69 16.14 5.90
C ASN A 213 -8.43 14.88 6.35
N SER A 214 -8.18 13.74 5.73
CA SER A 214 -8.87 12.49 6.04
C SER A 214 -8.28 11.80 7.27
N GLU A 215 -9.13 11.17 8.06
CA GLU A 215 -8.80 10.30 9.20
C GLU A 215 -9.69 9.04 9.22
N LEU A 216 -9.26 7.95 8.61
CA LEU A 216 -10.00 6.68 8.68
C LEU A 216 -9.65 5.90 9.96
N ASP A 217 -10.55 5.88 10.94
CA ASP A 217 -10.46 4.98 12.09
C ASP A 217 -11.20 3.68 11.81
N ILE A 218 -10.52 2.54 11.99
CA ILE A 218 -11.10 1.24 11.65
C ILE A 218 -10.67 0.10 12.59
N ILE A 219 -11.61 -0.82 12.84
CA ILE A 219 -11.39 -2.12 13.50
C ILE A 219 -11.69 -3.23 12.50
N LEU A 220 -10.70 -4.10 12.26
CA LEU A 220 -10.70 -5.06 11.16
C LEU A 220 -9.81 -6.27 11.45
N PRO A 221 -10.02 -7.43 10.82
CA PRO A 221 -9.10 -8.56 10.96
C PRO A 221 -7.75 -8.29 10.31
N GLY A 222 -6.75 -9.07 10.70
CA GLY A 222 -5.44 -9.11 10.07
C GLY A 222 -5.51 -9.74 8.69
N ASP A 223 -5.14 -8.97 7.68
CA ASP A 223 -5.07 -9.37 6.28
C ASP A 223 -4.23 -8.33 5.51
N ASN A 224 -4.14 -8.48 4.20
CA ASN A 224 -3.63 -7.46 3.31
C ASN A 224 -4.74 -6.48 2.91
N TYR A 225 -4.44 -5.20 3.01
CA TYR A 225 -5.32 -4.10 2.65
C TYR A 225 -4.64 -3.17 1.64
N ILE A 226 -5.44 -2.46 0.86
CA ILE A 226 -4.98 -1.47 -0.11
C ILE A 226 -5.54 -0.12 0.32
N ILE A 227 -4.65 0.82 0.59
CA ILE A 227 -4.98 2.23 0.83
C ILE A 227 -4.90 2.93 -0.54
N GLY A 228 -5.97 3.62 -0.94
CA GLY A 228 -5.95 4.54 -2.07
C GLY A 228 -5.90 5.97 -1.56
N ALA A 229 -4.74 6.62 -1.68
CA ALA A 229 -4.60 8.04 -1.40
C ALA A 229 -5.02 8.82 -2.65
N ASN A 230 -6.02 9.70 -2.52
CA ASN A 230 -6.51 10.54 -3.61
C ASN A 230 -7.01 11.91 -3.07
N SER A 231 -7.76 12.62 -3.91
CA SER A 231 -8.38 13.90 -3.57
C SER A 231 -9.90 13.84 -3.68
N PHE A 232 -10.58 14.65 -2.87
CA PHE A 232 -12.02 14.85 -2.95
C PHE A 232 -12.43 15.37 -4.33
N ASP A 233 -11.74 16.43 -4.78
CA ASP A 233 -11.93 17.04 -6.10
C ASP A 233 -11.16 16.34 -7.22
N ARG A 234 -11.62 16.52 -8.46
CA ARG A 234 -10.93 16.03 -9.65
C ARG A 234 -9.72 16.89 -10.01
N LEU A 235 -8.77 16.28 -10.70
CA LEU A 235 -7.58 16.84 -11.33
C LEU A 235 -6.66 17.57 -10.34
N ARG A 236 -6.72 17.21 -9.06
CA ARG A 236 -5.85 17.78 -8.02
C ARG A 236 -4.53 17.05 -8.00
N THR A 237 -3.45 17.83 -7.91
CA THR A 237 -2.09 17.36 -7.73
C THR A 237 -1.46 18.12 -6.56
N GLY A 238 -0.39 17.56 -5.99
CA GLY A 238 0.34 18.21 -4.91
C GLY A 238 0.86 17.21 -3.88
N ALA A 239 1.73 17.71 -3.01
CA ALA A 239 2.31 16.91 -1.94
C ALA A 239 1.28 16.55 -0.88
N TYR A 240 1.41 15.37 -0.29
CA TYR A 240 0.65 14.90 0.85
C TYR A 240 1.50 13.99 1.73
N SER A 241 0.97 13.68 2.92
CA SER A 241 1.51 12.64 3.79
C SER A 241 0.42 11.66 4.21
N ILE A 242 0.77 10.37 4.32
CA ILE A 242 -0.05 9.32 4.91
C ILE A 242 0.63 8.84 6.18
N ASN A 243 -0.13 8.65 7.26
CA ASN A 243 0.34 7.97 8.46
C ASN A 243 -0.64 6.85 8.84
N VAL A 244 -0.09 5.66 9.14
CA VAL A 244 -0.86 4.53 9.67
C VAL A 244 -0.43 4.29 11.11
N ALA A 245 -1.32 4.45 12.07
CA ALA A 245 -1.04 4.27 13.49
C ALA A 245 -1.95 3.19 14.10
N THR A 246 -1.47 2.47 15.11
CA THR A 246 -2.35 1.65 15.97
C THR A 246 -3.22 2.56 16.83
N ARG A 247 -4.44 2.14 17.11
CA ARG A 247 -5.32 2.80 18.09
C ARG A 247 -5.96 1.77 19.02
N SER A 248 -6.56 2.25 20.11
CA SER A 248 -7.41 1.41 20.96
C SER A 248 -8.57 0.84 20.13
N ALA A 249 -8.89 -0.44 20.33
CA ALA A 249 -10.02 -1.09 19.67
C ALA A 249 -11.35 -0.73 20.36
N THR A 250 -11.62 0.57 20.45
CA THR A 250 -12.84 1.19 20.99
C THR A 250 -13.47 2.07 19.92
N LEU A 251 -14.72 2.46 20.12
CA LEU A 251 -15.40 3.50 19.37
C LEU A 251 -14.91 4.89 19.86
N ASN A 252 -15.38 5.96 19.19
CA ASN A 252 -14.88 7.33 19.38
C ASN A 252 -16.03 8.31 19.70
N GLY A 253 -17.00 7.91 20.53
CA GLY A 253 -18.15 8.73 20.84
C GLY A 253 -18.90 9.18 19.58
N CYS A 254 -18.91 10.49 19.31
CA CYS A 254 -19.62 11.09 18.16
C CYS A 254 -19.02 10.76 16.79
N ARG A 255 -17.75 10.33 16.72
CA ARG A 255 -17.08 10.07 15.45
C ARG A 255 -17.25 8.61 15.07
N GLN A 256 -17.64 8.37 13.82
CA GLN A 256 -17.85 7.02 13.33
C GLN A 256 -16.51 6.26 13.28
N VAL A 257 -16.49 5.05 13.83
CA VAL A 257 -15.39 4.11 13.64
C VAL A 257 -15.84 3.04 12.67
N TRP A 258 -15.08 2.84 11.60
CA TRP A 258 -15.35 1.78 10.65
C TRP A 258 -15.12 0.42 11.31
N VAL A 259 -15.99 -0.52 11.01
CA VAL A 259 -15.88 -1.92 11.43
C VAL A 259 -16.09 -2.83 10.24
N THR A 260 -15.46 -3.99 10.28
CA THR A 260 -15.71 -5.07 9.33
C THR A 260 -16.39 -6.24 10.03
N ARG A 261 -16.78 -7.25 9.26
CA ARG A 261 -17.33 -8.49 9.81
C ARG A 261 -16.26 -9.30 10.53
N GLY A 262 -16.65 -10.02 11.58
CA GLY A 262 -15.76 -10.86 12.38
C GLY A 262 -14.99 -10.12 13.47
N VAL A 263 -15.37 -8.89 13.79
CA VAL A 263 -14.77 -8.11 14.88
C VAL A 263 -15.62 -8.16 16.14
N SER A 264 -14.95 -8.03 17.28
CA SER A 264 -15.53 -7.93 18.61
C SER A 264 -14.77 -6.86 19.39
N LEU A 265 -15.49 -5.89 19.97
CA LEU A 265 -14.89 -4.82 20.74
C LEU A 265 -15.61 -4.61 22.06
N ASN A 266 -14.88 -4.08 23.04
CA ASN A 266 -15.44 -3.67 24.32
C ASN A 266 -15.36 -2.15 24.42
N ASP A 267 -16.43 -1.54 24.90
CA ASP A 267 -16.48 -0.11 25.17
C ASP A 267 -17.40 0.23 26.34
N VAL A 268 -17.59 1.52 26.63
CA VAL A 268 -18.44 2.01 27.72
C VAL A 268 -19.33 3.14 27.21
N ILE A 269 -20.64 2.98 27.34
CA ILE A 269 -21.57 4.11 27.18
C ILE A 269 -21.46 5.01 28.42
N SER A 270 -21.18 6.29 28.17
CA SER A 270 -20.91 7.31 29.17
C SER A 270 -21.48 8.67 28.74
N ALA A 271 -21.45 9.65 29.64
CA ALA A 271 -21.86 11.03 29.33
C ALA A 271 -20.93 11.76 28.35
N ALA A 272 -19.76 11.20 28.02
CA ALA A 272 -18.83 11.76 27.05
C ALA A 272 -19.17 11.39 25.60
N ASP A 273 -20.04 10.39 25.41
CA ASP A 273 -20.40 9.88 24.09
C ASP A 273 -21.48 10.73 23.43
N CYS A 274 -21.79 10.40 22.18
CA CYS A 274 -22.73 11.18 21.38
C CYS A 274 -24.08 11.23 22.08
N ALA A 275 -24.69 12.41 22.11
CA ALA A 275 -25.97 12.65 22.74
C ALA A 275 -26.99 13.04 21.67
N ASP A 276 -28.19 12.46 21.74
CA ASP A 276 -29.32 12.96 20.95
C ASP A 276 -29.77 14.36 21.44
N SER A 277 -30.69 14.98 20.72
CA SER A 277 -31.18 16.32 21.05
C SER A 277 -32.36 16.32 22.05
N ALA A 278 -32.62 15.24 22.77
CA ALA A 278 -33.71 15.17 23.73
C ALA A 278 -33.40 15.97 25.01
N ALA A 279 -34.45 16.31 25.78
CA ALA A 279 -34.28 17.01 27.06
C ALA A 279 -33.54 16.17 28.12
N THR A 280 -33.65 14.84 28.02
CA THR A 280 -32.82 13.87 28.73
C THR A 280 -32.15 13.01 27.66
N PRO A 281 -30.92 13.35 27.25
CA PRO A 281 -30.33 12.75 26.07
C PRO A 281 -30.03 11.27 26.24
N HIS A 282 -30.22 10.49 25.18
CA HIS A 282 -29.59 9.17 25.10
C HIS A 282 -28.15 9.34 24.65
N HIS A 283 -27.24 8.72 25.39
CA HIS A 283 -25.85 8.59 24.99
C HIS A 283 -25.66 7.34 24.13
N TYR A 284 -24.89 7.48 23.06
CA TYR A 284 -24.63 6.41 22.12
C TYR A 284 -23.26 6.52 21.45
N ASP A 285 -22.74 5.37 21.07
CA ASP A 285 -21.60 5.24 20.18
C ASP A 285 -22.04 4.94 18.74
N VAL A 286 -21.16 5.23 17.78
CA VAL A 286 -21.41 4.97 16.37
C VAL A 286 -20.29 4.14 15.73
N ALA A 287 -20.65 2.93 15.30
CA ALA A 287 -19.85 2.16 14.35
C ALA A 287 -20.37 2.35 12.92
N ARG A 288 -19.52 2.16 11.91
CA ARG A 288 -19.89 2.25 10.49
C ARG A 288 -19.43 1.03 9.71
N ILE A 289 -20.27 0.53 8.81
CA ILE A 289 -19.97 -0.66 8.02
C ILE A 289 -20.53 -0.55 6.61
N ILE A 290 -19.76 -0.97 5.61
CA ILE A 290 -20.28 -1.23 4.26
C ILE A 290 -20.87 -2.63 4.21
N ALA A 291 -22.10 -2.73 3.71
CA ALA A 291 -22.74 -4.02 3.48
C ALA A 291 -23.34 -4.09 2.08
N LEU A 292 -23.24 -5.27 1.47
CA LEU A 292 -23.67 -5.50 0.09
C LEU A 292 -25.09 -6.08 0.04
N THR A 293 -25.83 -5.72 -1.00
CA THR A 293 -27.17 -6.26 -1.28
C THR A 293 -27.17 -7.79 -1.24
N GLY A 294 -28.24 -8.37 -0.67
CA GLY A 294 -28.42 -9.81 -0.51
C GLY A 294 -27.65 -10.45 0.64
N THR A 295 -26.67 -9.75 1.26
CA THR A 295 -25.97 -10.28 2.44
C THR A 295 -26.79 -10.11 3.71
N VAL A 296 -26.54 -10.96 4.71
CA VAL A 296 -27.14 -10.85 6.04
C VAL A 296 -26.12 -10.25 7.00
N LEU A 297 -26.46 -9.13 7.62
CA LEU A 297 -25.72 -8.57 8.75
C LEU A 297 -26.25 -9.19 10.04
N THR A 298 -25.36 -9.69 10.89
CA THR A 298 -25.71 -10.21 12.21
C THR A 298 -24.81 -9.55 13.24
N MET A 299 -25.41 -8.87 14.20
CA MET A 299 -24.72 -8.08 15.22
C MET A 299 -25.38 -8.28 16.58
N SER A 300 -24.57 -8.24 17.64
CA SER A 300 -25.06 -8.28 19.02
C SER A 300 -24.35 -7.27 19.89
N VAL A 301 -25.06 -6.78 20.90
CA VAL A 301 -24.52 -6.00 22.00
C VAL A 301 -24.87 -6.71 23.29
N HIS A 302 -23.85 -6.98 24.11
CA HIS A 302 -23.98 -7.64 25.40
C HIS A 302 -23.53 -6.68 26.50
N SER A 303 -24.30 -6.58 27.58
CA SER A 303 -23.89 -5.82 28.77
C SER A 303 -24.45 -6.46 30.03
N ALA A 304 -23.65 -6.44 31.09
CA ALA A 304 -24.08 -6.75 32.45
C ALA A 304 -24.36 -5.48 33.28
N ALA A 305 -24.03 -4.30 32.75
CA ALA A 305 -24.11 -3.01 33.44
C ALA A 305 -25.35 -2.20 33.04
N MET A 306 -25.85 -2.40 31.83
CA MET A 306 -27.03 -1.73 31.29
C MET A 306 -27.89 -2.69 30.48
N ASN A 307 -29.11 -2.28 30.15
CA ASN A 307 -29.92 -2.93 29.13
C ASN A 307 -29.57 -2.33 27.76
N PRO A 308 -28.75 -2.99 26.92
CA PRO A 308 -28.27 -2.42 25.67
C PRO A 308 -29.37 -2.29 24.61
N ALA A 309 -29.19 -1.37 23.69
CA ALA A 309 -29.97 -1.22 22.47
C ALA A 309 -29.04 -1.05 21.26
N ILE A 310 -29.48 -1.55 20.11
CA ILE A 310 -28.76 -1.42 18.85
C ILE A 310 -29.72 -0.97 17.74
N ALA A 311 -29.30 0.00 16.95
CA ALA A 311 -30.06 0.50 15.80
C ALA A 311 -29.17 0.61 14.57
N LEU A 312 -29.63 0.07 13.45
CA LEU A 312 -28.95 0.10 12.16
C LEU A 312 -29.63 1.14 11.27
N TYR A 313 -28.86 2.08 10.74
CA TYR A 313 -29.31 3.12 9.83
C TYR A 313 -28.60 2.97 8.49
N SER A 314 -29.34 2.95 7.38
CA SER A 314 -28.73 3.17 6.07
C SER A 314 -28.34 4.65 5.94
N VAL A 315 -27.12 4.90 5.49
CA VAL A 315 -26.60 6.26 5.27
C VAL A 315 -26.70 6.60 3.78
N SER A 316 -27.20 7.80 3.50
CA SER A 316 -27.49 8.24 2.13
C SER A 316 -27.25 9.71 1.89
N GLY A 317 -26.99 10.06 0.63
CA GLY A 317 -26.86 11.45 0.17
C GLY A 317 -25.56 12.12 0.63
N ALA A 318 -25.33 13.34 0.13
CA ALA A 318 -24.13 14.12 0.43
C ALA A 318 -24.09 14.64 1.89
N ASN A 319 -25.23 14.70 2.55
CA ASN A 319 -25.35 15.13 3.95
C ASN A 319 -25.24 13.98 4.96
N TYR A 320 -24.95 12.76 4.49
CA TYR A 320 -24.92 11.55 5.33
C TYR A 320 -26.22 11.34 6.12
N ASP A 321 -27.37 11.53 5.45
CA ASP A 321 -28.69 11.37 6.03
C ASP A 321 -28.91 9.91 6.46
N ARG A 322 -29.28 9.72 7.72
CA ARG A 322 -29.56 8.40 8.33
C ARG A 322 -31.03 8.06 8.19
N THR A 323 -31.32 6.89 7.60
CA THR A 323 -32.67 6.30 7.57
C THR A 323 -32.66 5.01 8.38
N LEU A 324 -33.56 4.87 9.35
CA LEU A 324 -33.63 3.68 10.20
C LEU A 324 -33.98 2.45 9.36
N ALA A 325 -33.13 1.43 9.42
CA ALA A 325 -33.34 0.15 8.76
C ALA A 325 -33.98 -0.87 9.71
N VAL A 326 -33.43 -1.01 10.91
CA VAL A 326 -33.92 -1.91 11.97
C VAL A 326 -33.32 -1.50 13.32
N ALA A 327 -34.04 -1.73 14.41
CA ALA A 327 -33.51 -1.60 15.77
C ALA A 327 -34.01 -2.75 16.63
N ASN A 328 -33.25 -3.07 17.68
CA ASN A 328 -33.64 -4.04 18.70
C ASN A 328 -32.89 -3.76 20.00
N ASP A 329 -33.53 -4.04 21.13
CA ASP A 329 -32.98 -3.93 22.49
C ASP A 329 -33.00 -5.26 23.24
N ASP A 330 -33.86 -6.22 22.85
CA ASP A 330 -33.93 -7.55 23.45
C ASP A 330 -33.90 -8.67 22.40
N SER A 331 -33.03 -9.66 22.57
CA SER A 331 -32.96 -10.84 21.68
C SER A 331 -34.07 -11.86 21.95
N ALA A 332 -34.61 -11.84 23.17
CA ALA A 332 -35.80 -12.58 23.61
C ALA A 332 -36.26 -12.05 24.98
N ALA A 333 -37.51 -12.33 25.37
CA ALA A 333 -38.00 -11.99 26.71
C ALA A 333 -37.08 -12.56 27.81
N GLY A 334 -36.54 -11.69 28.65
CA GLY A 334 -35.59 -12.06 29.72
C GLY A 334 -34.13 -12.20 29.27
N ASN A 335 -33.81 -11.91 28.01
CA ASN A 335 -32.45 -11.80 27.49
C ASN A 335 -32.21 -10.40 26.91
N THR A 336 -31.61 -9.56 27.75
CA THR A 336 -31.22 -8.17 27.48
C THR A 336 -30.06 -8.04 26.47
N THR A 337 -29.71 -9.08 25.74
CA THR A 337 -28.77 -8.94 24.62
C THR A 337 -29.49 -8.25 23.48
N ALA A 338 -29.03 -7.07 23.06
CA ALA A 338 -29.52 -6.43 21.86
C ALA A 338 -28.99 -7.18 20.63
N PHE A 339 -29.86 -7.52 19.67
CA PHE A 339 -29.46 -8.38 18.54
C PHE A 339 -30.16 -7.96 17.25
N ILE A 340 -29.40 -7.86 16.15
CA ILE A 340 -29.93 -7.63 14.81
C ILE A 340 -29.52 -8.77 13.89
N LYS A 341 -30.49 -9.24 13.09
CA LYS A 341 -30.26 -10.06 11.89
C LYS A 341 -31.01 -9.43 10.72
N TYR A 342 -30.26 -8.78 9.83
CA TYR A 342 -30.81 -7.92 8.77
C TYR A 342 -30.34 -8.36 7.39
N THR A 343 -31.28 -8.68 6.50
CA THR A 343 -30.99 -8.93 5.09
C THR A 343 -30.89 -7.59 4.37
N VAL A 344 -29.71 -7.29 3.80
CA VAL A 344 -29.41 -6.00 3.18
C VAL A 344 -30.13 -5.89 1.83
N PRO A 345 -31.11 -4.98 1.67
CA PRO A 345 -31.87 -4.89 0.43
C PRO A 345 -31.07 -4.20 -0.70
N ALA A 346 -30.21 -3.26 -0.35
CA ALA A 346 -29.37 -2.51 -1.27
C ALA A 346 -27.98 -2.30 -0.67
N SER A 347 -26.93 -2.40 -1.50
CA SER A 347 -25.56 -2.14 -1.05
C SER A 347 -25.44 -0.70 -0.57
N SER A 348 -25.01 -0.49 0.67
CA SER A 348 -24.89 0.84 1.25
C SER A 348 -23.84 0.88 2.37
N VAL A 349 -23.50 2.10 2.77
CA VAL A 349 -22.91 2.37 4.09
C VAL A 349 -24.03 2.35 5.11
N PHE A 350 -23.76 1.73 6.26
CA PHE A 350 -24.65 1.72 7.41
C PHE A 350 -23.94 2.28 8.63
N ASP A 351 -24.65 3.11 9.38
CA ASP A 351 -24.26 3.48 10.73
C ASP A 351 -24.98 2.56 11.72
N VAL A 352 -24.25 2.08 12.73
CA VAL A 352 -24.74 1.25 13.82
C VAL A 352 -24.65 2.09 15.08
N LEU A 353 -25.80 2.48 15.61
CA LEU A 353 -25.89 3.17 16.90
C LEU A 353 -25.99 2.12 18.00
N ILE A 354 -25.14 2.25 19.01
CA ILE A 354 -25.09 1.39 20.18
C ILE A 354 -25.36 2.26 21.40
N SER A 355 -26.35 1.91 22.19
CA SER A 355 -26.77 2.69 23.37
C SER A 355 -27.30 1.78 24.47
N GLY A 356 -27.81 2.37 25.55
CA GLY A 356 -28.78 1.70 26.40
C GLY A 356 -30.21 1.89 25.91
N SER A 357 -31.14 1.12 26.48
CA SER A 357 -32.58 1.15 26.19
C SER A 357 -33.31 2.36 26.81
N SER A 358 -32.72 2.97 27.83
CA SER A 358 -33.20 4.16 28.54
C SER A 358 -32.17 5.30 28.46
N PRO A 359 -32.58 6.58 28.52
CA PRO A 359 -31.64 7.72 28.50
C PRO A 359 -30.61 7.71 29.63
N THR A 360 -30.91 7.04 30.74
CA THR A 360 -30.04 6.97 31.92
C THR A 360 -29.11 5.76 31.93
N ASP A 361 -29.28 4.85 30.99
CA ASP A 361 -28.47 3.64 30.90
C ASP A 361 -27.04 4.01 30.52
N SER A 362 -26.09 3.46 31.26
CA SER A 362 -24.66 3.66 31.02
C SER A 362 -23.89 2.44 31.54
N GLY A 363 -22.71 2.20 30.98
CA GLY A 363 -21.85 1.11 31.42
C GLY A 363 -21.17 0.38 30.29
N ALA A 364 -20.32 -0.58 30.69
CA ALA A 364 -19.53 -1.36 29.77
C ALA A 364 -20.41 -2.29 28.92
N TYR A 365 -20.03 -2.45 27.66
CA TYR A 365 -20.64 -3.40 26.73
C TYR A 365 -19.60 -4.07 25.84
N THR A 366 -20.00 -5.19 25.27
CA THR A 366 -19.31 -5.86 24.16
C THR A 366 -20.17 -5.77 22.91
N PHE A 367 -19.59 -5.32 21.80
CA PHE A 367 -20.23 -5.27 20.50
C PHE A 367 -19.56 -6.24 19.53
N ASP A 368 -20.36 -7.12 18.94
CA ASP A 368 -19.92 -8.17 18.04
C ASP A 368 -20.54 -8.02 16.65
N VAL A 369 -19.71 -8.15 15.61
CA VAL A 369 -20.16 -8.24 14.21
C VAL A 369 -19.81 -9.62 13.69
N SER A 370 -20.83 -10.43 13.38
CA SER A 370 -20.61 -11.80 12.88
C SER A 370 -19.86 -11.81 11.54
N SER A 371 -18.95 -12.79 11.39
CA SER A 371 -18.30 -13.09 10.12
C SER A 371 -19.24 -13.68 9.06
N SER A 372 -20.38 -14.27 9.48
CA SER A 372 -21.32 -14.90 8.55
C SER A 372 -22.05 -13.86 7.70
N THR A 373 -22.08 -14.09 6.39
CA THR A 373 -22.85 -13.30 5.42
C THR A 373 -24.17 -13.95 5.02
N THR A 374 -24.42 -15.18 5.46
CA THR A 374 -25.62 -15.96 5.13
C THR A 374 -26.54 -16.03 6.34
N ALA A 375 -27.85 -15.91 6.10
CA ALA A 375 -28.79 -16.65 6.95
C ALA A 375 -28.44 -18.12 6.75
N SER A 376 -28.32 -18.94 7.81
CA SER A 376 -27.95 -20.36 7.68
C SER A 376 -28.41 -21.00 6.35
N ALA A 377 -27.41 -21.27 5.48
CA ALA A 377 -27.42 -21.74 4.09
C ALA A 377 -27.68 -20.75 2.91
N ALA A 378 -26.57 -20.48 2.18
CA ALA A 378 -26.33 -20.06 0.76
C ALA A 378 -27.03 -18.78 0.22
N ALA A 379 -26.36 -17.85 -0.48
CA ALA A 379 -25.55 -18.07 -1.69
C ALA A 379 -24.63 -16.89 -2.11
N ALA A 380 -23.69 -17.22 -3.00
CA ALA A 380 -22.89 -16.48 -4.00
C ALA A 380 -22.35 -15.05 -3.75
N ALA A 381 -21.04 -14.90 -4.01
CA ALA A 381 -20.29 -13.64 -3.92
C ALA A 381 -20.49 -12.72 -5.15
N PRO A 382 -20.63 -11.39 -4.95
CA PRO A 382 -20.70 -10.40 -6.04
C PRO A 382 -19.31 -9.88 -6.47
N VAL A 383 -19.29 -9.23 -7.65
CA VAL A 383 -18.12 -8.64 -8.33
C VAL A 383 -17.60 -7.37 -7.61
N ARG A 384 -16.26 -7.23 -7.56
CA ARG A 384 -15.52 -6.13 -6.90
C ARG A 384 -15.81 -4.77 -7.57
N SER A 385 -16.26 -3.77 -6.80
CA SER A 385 -16.39 -2.37 -7.23
C SER A 385 -16.16 -1.39 -6.04
N GLY A 386 -15.43 -0.29 -6.24
CA GLY A 386 -15.19 0.83 -5.28
C GLY A 386 -15.35 2.25 -5.90
N ARG A 387 -15.11 3.33 -5.14
CA ARG A 387 -15.86 4.61 -5.23
C ARG A 387 -17.36 4.32 -5.23
N GLY A 388 -17.89 4.15 -4.03
CA GLY A 388 -19.20 3.58 -3.72
C GLY A 388 -20.35 4.02 -4.63
N GLY A 389 -21.38 3.17 -4.71
CA GLY A 389 -22.60 3.38 -5.53
C GLY A 389 -23.37 4.69 -5.31
N TRP A 390 -22.85 5.63 -4.51
CA TRP A 390 -23.30 6.99 -4.31
C TRP A 390 -22.82 7.99 -5.39
N HIS A 391 -21.72 7.72 -6.11
CA HIS A 391 -21.18 8.64 -7.15
C HIS A 391 -20.92 8.02 -8.53
N GLY A 392 -21.43 6.81 -8.79
CA GLY A 392 -21.60 6.30 -10.17
C GLY A 392 -20.37 5.80 -10.90
N GLY A 393 -19.34 5.26 -10.22
CA GLY A 393 -18.20 4.65 -10.90
C GLY A 393 -17.52 3.57 -10.08
N GLY A 394 -17.92 2.32 -10.28
CA GLY A 394 -17.34 1.16 -9.60
C GLY A 394 -15.87 0.88 -9.98
N PHE A 395 -15.02 0.68 -8.96
CA PHE A 395 -13.60 0.31 -8.94
C PHE A 395 -13.40 -1.19 -8.77
N THR A 396 -13.18 -1.88 -9.88
CA THR A 396 -12.77 -3.28 -9.85
C THR A 396 -11.27 -3.34 -9.55
N LEU A 397 -10.89 -3.88 -8.39
CA LEU A 397 -9.49 -4.16 -8.07
C LEU A 397 -8.87 -5.01 -9.20
N PRO A 398 -7.63 -4.73 -9.64
CA PRO A 398 -6.91 -5.58 -10.59
C PRO A 398 -6.90 -7.03 -10.08
N THR A 399 -7.11 -7.98 -10.99
CA THR A 399 -7.27 -9.40 -10.63
C THR A 399 -5.99 -10.05 -10.12
N ASP A 400 -4.82 -9.41 -10.28
CA ASP A 400 -3.55 -9.80 -9.66
C ASP A 400 -2.68 -8.54 -9.49
N PRO A 401 -2.45 -8.03 -8.25
CA PRO A 401 -1.33 -7.13 -8.03
C PRO A 401 -0.03 -7.91 -8.26
N VAL A 402 0.95 -7.28 -8.91
CA VAL A 402 2.31 -7.83 -9.02
C VAL A 402 2.84 -7.95 -7.59
N HIS A 403 2.73 -9.14 -7.00
CA HIS A 403 3.30 -9.44 -5.70
C HIS A 403 4.81 -9.25 -5.82
N LEU A 404 5.34 -8.21 -5.18
CA LEU A 404 6.78 -8.04 -4.97
C LEU A 404 7.25 -9.24 -4.13
N THR A 405 7.72 -10.28 -4.82
CA THR A 405 8.34 -11.43 -4.15
C THR A 405 9.64 -10.95 -3.51
N LYS A 406 9.82 -11.31 -2.23
CA LYS A 406 11.01 -11.04 -1.45
C LYS A 406 12.25 -11.48 -2.24
N PRO A 407 13.36 -10.70 -2.30
CA PRO A 407 14.58 -11.15 -2.94
C PRO A 407 15.01 -12.47 -2.31
N LYS A 408 15.21 -13.49 -3.15
CA LYS A 408 15.90 -14.71 -2.72
C LYS A 408 17.32 -14.30 -2.36
N THR A 409 17.65 -14.43 -1.07
CA THR A 409 19.00 -14.34 -0.54
C THR A 409 19.93 -15.33 -1.21
#